data_AF-A0AAV4PL37-F1
#
_entry.id   AF-A0AAV4PL37-F1
#
_cell.length_a   1.000
_cell.length_b   1.000
_cell.length_c   1.000
_cell.angle_alpha   90.00
_cell.angle_beta   90.00
_cell.angle_gamma   90.00
#
_symmetry.space_group_name_H-M   'P 1'
#
loop_
_entity.id
_entity.type
_entity.pdbx_description
1 polymer ?
#
loop_
_entity_poly.entity_id
_entity_poly.type
_entity_poly.pdbx_seq_one_letter_code
_entity_poly.pdbx_strand_id
1 'polypeptide(L)'
;MPCNVLQRKDDGIEFIFWYKNDGVTALYTLDARDRRLANATHMRNETYSDRVQFHVTGDVPYLQMDYLREEDTGSYFCRVDYQWSATELKRVNLVVVVPPKHLVIRDDLGQEIRDIAGPYKEKSDVSLYCEAQKGKEH
;
A
#
# COMPACT_ATOMS: atom_id res chain seq x y z
N MET A 1 -4.33 4.10 2.37
CA MET A 1 -4.12 4.94 1.18
C MET A 1 -5.07 6.12 1.23
N PRO A 2 -4.58 7.36 1.39
CA PRO A 2 -5.43 8.53 1.57
C PRO A 2 -6.14 8.93 0.26
N CYS A 3 -7.36 9.44 0.38
CA CYS A 3 -8.06 10.13 -0.69
C CYS A 3 -8.64 11.44 -0.14
N ASN A 4 -7.83 12.50 -0.25
CA ASN A 4 -8.20 13.84 0.20
C ASN A 4 -9.20 14.44 -0.79
N VAL A 5 -10.48 14.17 -0.54
CA VAL A 5 -11.61 14.71 -1.30
C VAL A 5 -12.14 15.93 -0.57
N LEU A 6 -12.46 16.98 -1.31
CA LEU A 6 -13.04 18.19 -0.74
C LEU A 6 -14.55 18.02 -0.71
N GLN A 7 -15.13 17.81 0.47
CA GLN A 7 -16.58 17.96 0.61
C GLN A 7 -16.95 19.43 0.45
N ARG A 8 -17.63 19.75 -0.65
CA ARG A 8 -18.13 21.09 -0.94
C ARG A 8 -19.53 21.21 -0.34
N LYS A 9 -19.85 22.35 0.28
CA LYS A 9 -21.16 22.55 0.93
C LYS A 9 -22.32 22.46 -0.06
N ASP A 10 -22.11 22.94 -1.28
CA ASP A 10 -23.14 23.05 -2.32
C ASP A 10 -23.03 21.97 -3.40
N ASP A 11 -22.10 21.03 -3.25
CA ASP A 11 -21.87 19.96 -4.23
C ASP A 11 -21.44 18.66 -3.55
N GLY A 12 -22.41 17.73 -3.49
CA GLY A 12 -22.26 16.44 -2.84
C GLY A 12 -21.40 15.47 -3.65
N ILE A 13 -20.83 14.48 -2.97
CA ILE A 13 -20.15 13.36 -3.61
C ILE A 13 -21.21 12.30 -3.93
N GLU A 14 -21.30 11.88 -5.19
CA GLU A 14 -22.20 10.81 -5.63
C GLU A 14 -21.51 9.45 -5.57
N PHE A 15 -20.27 9.36 -6.06
CA PHE A 15 -19.52 8.11 -6.09
C PHE A 15 -18.06 8.30 -5.72
N ILE A 16 -17.49 7.27 -5.08
CA ILE A 16 -16.05 7.11 -4.95
C ILE A 16 -15.68 5.72 -5.46
N PHE A 17 -14.75 5.67 -6.41
CA PHE A 17 -14.20 4.43 -6.95
C PHE A 17 -12.72 4.32 -6.62
N TRP A 18 -12.27 3.11 -6.33
CA TRP A 18 -10.86 2.78 -6.29
C TRP A 18 -10.49 1.81 -7.39
N TYR A 19 -9.43 2.13 -8.12
CA TYR A 19 -8.84 1.29 -9.15
C TYR A 19 -7.39 0.97 -8.81
N LYS A 20 -6.91 -0.18 -9.29
CA LYS A 20 -5.50 -0.56 -9.25
C LYS A 20 -4.96 -0.57 -10.68
N ASN A 21 -3.81 0.06 -10.86
CA ASN A 21 -3.14 0.31 -12.13
C ASN A 21 -4.10 0.91 -13.16
N ASP A 22 -4.07 0.43 -14.38
CA ASP A 22 -4.98 0.75 -15.49
C ASP A 22 -6.22 -0.16 -15.53
N GLY A 23 -6.53 -0.83 -14.42
CA GLY A 23 -7.65 -1.75 -14.32
C GLY A 23 -9.00 -1.08 -14.62
N VAL A 24 -9.80 -1.72 -15.47
CA VAL A 24 -11.15 -1.26 -15.86
C VAL A 24 -12.16 -1.47 -14.73
N THR A 25 -11.94 -2.50 -13.90
CA THR A 25 -12.83 -2.86 -12.80
C THR A 25 -12.37 -2.19 -11.50
N ALA A 26 -13.28 -1.49 -10.83
CA ALA A 26 -13.02 -0.93 -9.52
C ALA A 26 -12.84 -2.06 -8.49
N LEU A 27 -11.81 -1.94 -7.64
CA LEU A 27 -11.62 -2.82 -6.48
C LEU A 27 -12.57 -2.45 -5.32
N TYR A 28 -12.98 -1.19 -5.26
CA TYR A 28 -13.93 -0.66 -4.28
C TYR A 28 -14.84 0.39 -4.91
N THR A 29 -16.12 0.34 -4.58
CA THR A 29 -17.11 1.35 -4.96
C THR A 29 -17.87 1.79 -3.73
N LEU A 30 -18.02 3.10 -3.57
CA LEU A 30 -18.89 3.74 -2.60
C LEU A 30 -19.93 4.57 -3.36
N ASP A 31 -21.21 4.28 -3.13
CA ASP A 31 -22.36 5.00 -3.68
C ASP A 31 -23.02 5.83 -2.57
N ALA A 32 -22.90 7.15 -2.69
CA ALA A 32 -23.42 8.13 -1.75
C ALA A 32 -24.53 9.00 -2.36
N ARG A 33 -25.12 8.60 -3.49
CA ARG A 33 -26.27 9.32 -4.04
C ARG A 33 -27.41 9.40 -3.02
N ASP A 34 -27.96 10.60 -2.89
CA ASP A 34 -29.07 10.95 -1.99
C ASP A 34 -28.81 10.66 -0.50
N ARG A 35 -27.55 10.51 -0.08
CA ARG A 35 -27.19 10.19 1.31
C ARG A 35 -25.88 10.81 1.74
N ARG A 36 -25.62 10.83 3.05
CA ARG A 36 -24.32 11.21 3.60
C ARG A 36 -23.31 10.10 3.36
N LEU A 37 -22.03 10.44 3.17
CA LEU A 37 -20.95 9.45 3.01
C LEU A 37 -20.95 8.38 4.13
N ALA A 38 -21.25 8.77 5.37
CA ALA A 38 -21.29 7.85 6.51
C ALA A 38 -22.35 6.73 6.36
N ASN A 39 -23.37 6.94 5.53
CA ASN A 39 -24.45 5.99 5.28
C ASN A 39 -24.40 5.45 3.84
N ALA A 40 -23.26 5.61 3.15
CA ALA A 40 -23.09 5.19 1.78
C ALA A 40 -23.20 3.66 1.62
N THR A 41 -23.57 3.22 0.43
CA THR A 41 -23.51 1.79 0.08
C THR A 41 -22.10 1.46 -0.38
N HIS A 42 -21.54 0.36 0.12
CA HIS A 42 -20.19 -0.07 -0.20
C HIS A 42 -20.22 -1.40 -0.97
N MET A 43 -19.47 -1.47 -2.07
CA MET A 43 -19.30 -2.69 -2.88
C MET A 43 -17.81 -2.95 -3.06
N ARG A 44 -17.41 -4.22 -2.99
CA ARG A 44 -16.01 -4.65 -3.10
C ARG A 44 -15.90 -5.68 -4.20
N ASN A 45 -14.80 -5.65 -4.94
CA ASN A 45 -14.50 -6.71 -5.90
C ASN A 45 -14.16 -8.00 -5.16
N GLU A 46 -14.62 -9.15 -5.64
CA GLU A 46 -14.40 -10.46 -5.02
C GLU A 46 -12.90 -10.76 -4.78
N THR A 47 -12.03 -10.34 -5.70
CA THR A 47 -10.56 -10.52 -5.60
C THR A 47 -9.96 -9.84 -4.36
N TYR A 48 -10.58 -8.74 -3.92
CA TYR A 48 -10.09 -7.91 -2.81
C TYR A 48 -11.02 -7.93 -1.59
N SER A 49 -12.19 -8.58 -1.69
CA SER A 49 -13.37 -8.43 -0.83
C SER A 49 -13.05 -8.26 0.65
N ASP A 50 -12.29 -9.19 1.21
CA ASP A 50 -12.15 -9.27 2.67
C ASP A 50 -10.93 -8.50 3.18
N ARG A 51 -10.14 -7.94 2.26
CA ARG A 51 -8.90 -7.22 2.56
C ARG A 51 -9.01 -5.72 2.38
N VAL A 52 -10.06 -5.19 1.74
CA VAL A 52 -10.19 -3.75 1.48
C VAL A 52 -11.40 -3.13 2.14
N GLN A 53 -11.21 -1.99 2.79
CA GLN A 53 -12.29 -1.20 3.37
C GLN A 53 -12.01 0.29 3.22
N PHE A 54 -12.99 1.05 2.74
CA PHE A 54 -12.88 2.49 2.63
C PHE A 54 -13.50 3.15 3.87
N HIS A 55 -12.71 3.95 4.57
CA HIS A 55 -13.11 4.69 5.76
C HIS A 55 -13.34 6.15 5.38
N VAL A 56 -14.57 6.61 5.61
CA VAL A 56 -15.01 7.99 5.33
C VAL A 56 -15.10 8.87 6.58
N THR A 57 -14.87 8.29 7.75
CA THR A 57 -14.91 8.97 9.05
C THR A 57 -13.51 9.39 9.47
N GLY A 58 -13.33 10.66 9.87
CA GLY A 58 -12.04 11.23 10.28
C GLY A 58 -11.65 12.44 9.41
N ASP A 59 -10.46 12.99 9.63
CA ASP A 59 -9.99 14.19 8.93
C ASP A 59 -9.77 13.97 7.42
N VAL A 60 -9.35 12.75 7.05
CA VAL A 60 -9.04 12.36 5.67
C VAL A 60 -9.60 10.97 5.38
N PRO A 61 -10.50 10.81 4.40
CA PRO A 61 -10.95 9.50 3.95
C PRO A 61 -9.80 8.66 3.40
N TYR A 62 -9.79 7.36 3.68
CA TYR A 62 -8.72 6.48 3.23
C TYR A 62 -9.20 5.06 2.94
N LEU A 63 -8.56 4.42 1.96
CA LEU A 63 -8.70 3.00 1.69
C LEU A 63 -7.69 2.23 2.54
N GLN A 64 -8.19 1.40 3.44
CA GLN A 64 -7.41 0.41 4.16
C GLN A 64 -7.30 -0.87 3.32
N MET A 65 -6.11 -1.47 3.32
CA MET A 65 -5.85 -2.77 2.73
C MET A 65 -5.07 -3.62 3.73
N ASP A 66 -5.67 -4.72 4.18
CA ASP A 66 -5.09 -5.64 5.15
C ASP A 66 -4.41 -6.83 4.46
N TYR A 67 -3.48 -7.48 5.17
CA TYR A 67 -2.74 -8.65 4.67
C TYR A 67 -2.09 -8.40 3.30
N LEU A 68 -1.25 -7.36 3.23
CA LEU A 68 -0.53 -6.98 2.02
C LEU A 68 0.34 -8.12 1.48
N ARG A 69 0.35 -8.26 0.16
CA ARG A 69 1.18 -9.21 -0.59
C ARG A 69 2.07 -8.46 -1.57
N GLU A 70 3.15 -9.08 -2.04
CA GLU A 70 4.09 -8.42 -2.94
C GLU A 70 3.39 -7.90 -4.20
N GLU A 71 2.46 -8.68 -4.75
CA GLU A 71 1.66 -8.32 -5.92
C GLU A 71 0.71 -7.14 -5.69
N ASP A 72 0.45 -6.73 -4.43
CA ASP A 72 -0.36 -5.54 -4.13
C ASP A 72 0.43 -4.24 -4.42
N THR A 73 1.75 -4.32 -4.65
CA THR A 73 2.53 -3.18 -5.15
C THR A 73 1.94 -2.66 -6.47
N GLY A 74 1.72 -1.36 -6.56
CA GLY A 74 1.11 -0.77 -7.74
C GLY A 74 0.65 0.68 -7.57
N SER A 75 0.05 1.20 -8.63
CA SER A 75 -0.60 2.52 -8.61
C SER A 75 -2.07 2.36 -8.28
N TYR A 76 -2.59 3.11 -7.32
CA TYR A 76 -3.99 3.11 -6.93
C TYR A 76 -4.61 4.46 -7.25
N PHE A 77 -5.82 4.45 -7.78
CA PHE A 77 -6.53 5.65 -8.19
C PHE A 77 -7.84 5.77 -7.44
N CYS A 78 -8.01 6.85 -6.69
CA CYS A 78 -9.28 7.26 -6.12
C CYS A 78 -9.96 8.23 -7.09
N ARG A 79 -11.05 7.79 -7.71
CA ARG A 79 -11.92 8.63 -8.55
C ARG A 79 -13.12 9.07 -7.73
N VAL A 80 -13.45 10.36 -7.80
CA VAL A 80 -14.54 10.97 -7.05
C VAL A 80 -15.44 11.69 -8.03
N ASP A 81 -16.68 11.24 -8.11
CA ASP A 81 -17.70 11.89 -8.92
C ASP A 81 -18.58 12.75 -8.00
N TYR A 82 -18.65 14.04 -8.33
CA TYR A 82 -19.49 15.02 -7.65
C TYR A 82 -20.78 15.22 -8.44
N GLN A 83 -21.81 15.76 -7.79
CA GLN A 83 -23.11 15.99 -8.42
C GLN A 83 -23.02 17.03 -9.55
N TRP A 84 -22.22 18.10 -9.35
CA TRP A 84 -22.11 19.22 -10.30
C TRP A 84 -20.69 19.48 -10.76
N SER A 85 -19.69 19.31 -9.88
CA SER A 85 -18.30 19.56 -10.22
C SER A 85 -17.71 18.45 -11.09
N ALA A 86 -16.63 18.80 -11.79
CA ALA A 86 -15.84 17.82 -12.53
C ALA A 86 -15.30 16.72 -11.60
N THR A 87 -15.24 15.49 -12.13
CA THR A 87 -14.61 14.34 -11.49
C THR A 87 -13.17 14.66 -11.07
N GLU A 88 -12.81 14.27 -9.84
CA GLU A 88 -11.43 14.34 -9.36
C GLU A 88 -10.81 12.95 -9.34
N LEU A 89 -9.53 12.87 -9.74
CA LEU A 89 -8.74 11.64 -9.70
C LEU A 89 -7.49 11.86 -8.85
N LYS A 90 -7.28 11.03 -7.83
CA LYS A 90 -6.08 11.05 -6.97
C LYS A 90 -5.31 9.74 -7.15
N ARG A 91 -4.01 9.84 -7.41
CA ARG A 91 -3.11 8.69 -7.53
C ARG A 91 -2.30 8.51 -6.26
N VAL A 92 -2.21 7.27 -5.78
CA VAL A 92 -1.38 6.83 -4.65
C VAL A 92 -0.55 5.64 -5.10
N ASN A 93 0.75 5.61 -4.81
CA ASN A 93 1.59 4.45 -5.09
C ASN A 93 1.75 3.62 -3.81
N LEU A 94 1.41 2.33 -3.88
CA LEU A 94 1.66 1.38 -2.81
C LEU A 94 2.90 0.55 -3.16
N VAL A 95 3.85 0.50 -2.25
CA VAL A 95 5.04 -0.35 -2.35
C VAL A 95 5.04 -1.28 -1.15
N VAL A 96 4.98 -2.58 -1.41
CA VAL A 96 5.06 -3.60 -0.37
C VAL A 96 6.52 -3.99 -0.21
N VAL A 97 7.09 -3.73 0.96
CA VAL A 97 8.46 -4.08 1.29
C VAL A 97 8.48 -5.48 1.88
N VAL A 98 9.11 -6.42 1.17
CA VAL A 98 9.26 -7.81 1.61
C VAL A 98 10.65 -7.99 2.24
N PRO A 99 10.76 -8.55 3.46
CA PRO A 99 12.05 -8.82 4.07
C PRO A 99 12.85 -9.85 3.26
N PRO A 100 14.19 -9.81 3.30
CA PRO A 100 15.02 -10.80 2.62
C PRO A 100 14.77 -12.20 3.20
N LYS A 101 14.81 -13.24 2.34
CA LYS A 101 14.59 -14.63 2.79
C LYS A 101 15.80 -15.19 3.52
N HIS A 102 16.99 -14.74 3.14
CA HIS A 102 18.26 -15.18 3.72
C HIS A 102 19.19 -13.99 3.94
N LEU A 103 19.83 -13.98 5.11
CA LEU A 103 20.87 -13.04 5.49
C LEU A 103 22.15 -13.82 5.71
N VAL A 104 23.25 -13.37 5.10
CA VAL A 104 24.58 -13.95 5.28
C VAL A 104 25.50 -12.83 5.75
N ILE A 105 26.10 -12.99 6.92
CA ILE A 105 27.15 -12.07 7.39
C ILE A 105 28.48 -12.65 6.95
N ARG A 106 29.36 -11.82 6.39
CA ARG A 106 30.70 -12.19 5.97
C ARG A 106 31.75 -11.31 6.62
N ASP A 107 32.94 -11.87 6.86
CA ASP A 107 34.12 -11.11 7.26
C ASP A 107 34.82 -10.44 6.05
N ASP A 108 35.95 -9.80 6.33
CA ASP A 108 36.83 -9.14 5.36
C ASP A 108 37.46 -10.10 4.35
N LEU A 109 37.50 -11.39 4.66
CA LEU A 109 37.97 -12.46 3.78
C LEU A 109 36.84 -13.14 2.99
N GLY A 110 35.59 -12.68 3.17
CA GLY A 110 34.40 -13.24 2.53
C GLY A 110 33.90 -14.53 3.19
N GLN A 111 34.41 -14.91 4.36
CA GLN A 111 33.96 -16.09 5.09
C GLN A 111 32.64 -15.82 5.79
N GLU A 112 31.71 -16.78 5.70
CA GLU A 112 30.42 -16.69 6.38
C GLU A 112 30.59 -16.79 7.90
N ILE A 113 30.03 -15.82 8.61
CA ILE A 113 29.97 -15.77 10.07
C ILE A 113 28.60 -16.27 10.51
N ARG A 114 28.59 -17.36 11.27
CA ARG A 114 27.34 -18.00 11.76
C ARG A 114 26.94 -17.61 13.17
N ASP A 115 27.91 -17.31 14.03
CA ASP A 115 27.65 -17.04 15.45
C ASP A 115 28.59 -15.95 15.97
N ILE A 116 29.89 -16.26 16.08
CA ILE A 116 30.90 -15.31 16.59
C ILE A 116 31.86 -14.91 15.48
N ALA A 117 32.02 -13.60 15.29
CA ALA A 117 32.99 -13.00 14.38
C ALA A 117 34.38 -12.94 15.04
N GLY A 118 35.43 -13.36 14.33
CA GLY A 118 36.82 -13.29 14.80
C GLY A 118 37.44 -14.66 15.10
N PRO A 119 38.58 -14.72 15.82
CA PRO A 119 39.20 -13.62 16.58
C PRO A 119 39.93 -12.59 15.71
N TYR A 120 39.85 -11.31 16.11
CA TYR A 120 40.55 -10.18 15.47
C TYR A 120 41.72 -9.70 16.31
N LYS A 121 42.71 -9.07 15.68
CA LYS A 121 43.86 -8.51 16.40
C LYS A 121 43.48 -7.20 17.08
N GLU A 122 44.07 -6.95 18.25
CA GLU A 122 43.92 -5.65 18.89
C GLU A 122 44.50 -4.56 17.98
N LYS A 123 43.79 -3.42 17.88
CA LYS A 123 44.13 -2.27 17.02
C LYS A 123 44.07 -2.54 15.51
N SER A 124 43.47 -3.64 15.05
CA SER A 124 43.13 -3.82 13.63
C SER A 124 41.73 -3.28 13.31
N ASP A 125 41.56 -2.76 12.10
CA ASP A 125 40.23 -2.46 11.56
C ASP A 125 39.50 -3.76 11.20
N VAL A 126 38.21 -3.83 11.52
CA VAL A 126 37.35 -5.00 11.26
C VAL A 126 36.23 -4.57 10.33
N SER A 127 36.08 -5.28 9.21
CA SER A 127 35.00 -5.06 8.24
C SER A 127 34.10 -6.28 8.18
N LEU A 128 32.79 -6.06 8.40
CA LEU A 128 31.76 -7.09 8.26
C LEU A 128 30.78 -6.66 7.18
N TYR A 129 30.38 -7.59 6.33
CA TYR A 129 29.43 -7.38 5.24
C TYR A 129 28.15 -8.17 5.52
N CYS A 130 26.98 -7.54 5.34
CA CYS A 130 25.71 -8.23 5.38
C CYS A 130 25.16 -8.35 3.96
N GLU A 131 25.02 -9.58 3.49
CA GLU A 131 24.42 -9.91 2.20
C GLU A 131 22.98 -10.36 2.42
N ALA A 132 22.04 -9.57 1.92
CA ALA A 132 20.61 -9.89 1.93
C ALA A 132 20.19 -10.46 0.58
N GLN A 133 19.71 -11.70 0.57
CA GLN A 133 19.22 -12.35 -0.65
C GLN A 133 17.69 -12.27 -0.72
N LYS A 134 17.19 -11.61 -1.76
CA LYS A 134 15.78 -11.75 -2.16
C LYS A 134 15.59 -13.20 -2.61
N GLY A 135 14.71 -13.95 -1.96
CA GLY A 135 14.50 -15.33 -2.37
C GLY A 135 13.92 -15.41 -3.78
N LYS A 136 14.24 -16.47 -4.51
CA LYS A 136 13.63 -16.74 -5.82
C LYS A 136 12.11 -16.82 -5.67
N GLU A 137 11.39 -16.13 -6.55
CA GLU A 137 9.97 -16.34 -6.79
C GLU A 137 9.82 -17.64 -7.58
N HIS A 138 8.82 -18.46 -7.24
CA HIS A 138 8.56 -19.76 -7.86
C HIS A 138 7.37 -19.64 -8.79
#